data_AF-A0A958RHK9-F1
#
_entry.id   AF-A0A958RHK9-F1
#
_cell.length_a   1.000
_cell.length_b   1.000
_cell.length_c   1.000
_cell.angle_alpha   90.00
_cell.angle_beta   90.00
_cell.angle_gamma   90.00
#
_symmetry.space_group_name_H-M   'P 1'
#
loop_
_entity.id
_entity.type
_entity.pdbx_description
1 polymer ?
#
loop_
_entity_poly.entity_id
_entity_poly.type
_entity_poly.pdbx_seq_one_letter_code
_entity_poly.pdbx_strand_id
1 'polypeptide(L)' 'MSIIYKLSSKTRLILGLVILILGILSFLYINEYDTGFFGGFITGILIGVGLGLVVTHKKKE' A
#
# COMPACT_ATOMS: atom_id res chain seq x y z
N MET A 1 10.79 14.94 -13.16
CA MET A 1 9.51 15.14 -12.44
C MET A 1 8.95 13.75 -12.11
N SER A 2 9.01 13.29 -10.85
CA SER A 2 8.62 11.91 -10.49
C SER A 2 7.13 11.67 -10.75
N ILE A 3 6.80 10.57 -11.43
CA ILE A 3 5.45 10.18 -11.91
C ILE A 3 4.41 10.17 -10.78
N ILE A 4 4.87 9.85 -9.56
CA ILE A 4 4.06 9.76 -8.34
C ILE A 4 3.45 11.13 -7.97
N TYR A 5 4.10 12.25 -8.33
CA TYR A 5 3.65 13.61 -8.01
C TYR A 5 2.69 14.23 -9.03
N LYS A 6 2.53 13.58 -10.20
CA LYS A 6 1.60 13.99 -11.26
C LYS A 6 0.19 13.42 -11.04
N LEU A 7 0.04 12.45 -10.14
CA LEU A 7 -1.24 11.85 -9.79
C LEU A 7 -2.10 12.82 -8.95
N SER A 8 -3.38 12.93 -9.29
CA SER A 8 -4.35 13.71 -8.51
C SER A 8 -4.40 13.19 -7.06
N SER A 9 -4.45 14.11 -6.08
CA SER A 9 -4.46 13.75 -4.65
C SER A 9 -5.57 12.77 -4.30
N LYS A 10 -6.73 12.88 -4.95
CA LYS A 10 -7.85 11.94 -4.80
C LYS A 10 -7.50 10.54 -5.33
N THR A 11 -6.92 10.47 -6.52
CA THR A 11 -6.50 9.19 -7.14
C THR A 11 -5.45 8.50 -6.30
N ARG A 12 -4.47 9.24 -5.77
CA ARG A 12 -3.42 8.65 -4.91
C ARG A 12 -3.97 8.14 -3.59
N LEU A 13 -4.92 8.85 -2.99
CA LEU A 13 -5.61 8.40 -1.79
C LEU A 13 -6.38 7.11 -2.06
N ILE A 14 -7.17 7.07 -3.14
CA ILE A 14 -7.91 5.87 -3.56
C ILE A 14 -6.95 4.71 -3.83
N LEU A 15 -5.85 4.95 -4.55
CA LEU A 15 -4.83 3.92 -4.80
C LEU A 15 -4.21 3.39 -3.51
N GLY A 16 -3.83 4.29 -2.59
CA GLY A 16 -3.25 3.92 -1.30
C GLY A 16 -4.22 3.09 -0.46
N LEU A 17 -5.51 3.46 -0.47
CA LEU A 17 -6.55 2.77 0.28
C LEU A 17 -6.86 1.39 -0.31
N VAL A 18 -6.89 1.25 -1.64
CA VAL A 18 -7.03 -0.05 -2.32
C VAL A 18 -5.82 -0.95 -2.01
N ILE A 19 -4.61 -0.43 -2.11
CA ILE A 19 -3.37 -1.17 -1.80
C ILE A 19 -3.36 -1.62 -0.34
N LEU A 20 -3.81 -0.75 0.58
CA LEU A 20 -3.87 -1.06 2.00
C LEU A 20 -4.88 -2.19 2.30
N ILE A 21 -6.05 -2.17 1.66
CA ILE A 21 -7.04 -3.25 1.76
C ILE A 21 -6.46 -4.58 1.25
N LEU A 22 -5.78 -4.55 0.09
CA LEU A 22 -5.09 -5.73 -0.46
C LEU A 22 -3.98 -6.24 0.47
N GLY A 23 -3.23 -5.34 1.10
CA GLY A 23 -2.24 -5.70 2.10
C GLY A 23 -2.85 -6.40 3.33
N ILE A 24 -3.97 -5.90 3.83
CA ILE A 24 -4.70 -6.52 4.96
C ILE A 24 -5.24 -7.91 4.56
N LEU A 25 -5.82 -8.03 3.38
CA LEU A 25 -6.28 -9.32 2.85
C LEU A 25 -5.13 -10.33 2.71
N SER A 26 -3.98 -9.88 2.19
CA SER A 26 -2.78 -10.70 2.06
C SER A 26 -2.23 -11.12 3.42
N PHE A 27 -2.29 -10.23 4.43
CA PHE A 27 -1.93 -10.56 5.81
C PHE A 27 -2.82 -11.64 6.42
N LEU A 28 -4.13 -11.57 6.20
CA LEU A 28 -5.05 -12.63 6.61
C LEU A 28 -4.74 -13.96 5.93
N TYR A 29 -4.40 -13.94 4.64
CA TYR A 29 -4.05 -15.13 3.88
C TYR A 29 -2.75 -15.79 4.37
N ILE A 30 -1.74 -15.00 4.75
CA ILE A 30 -0.47 -15.53 5.29
C ILE A 30 -0.64 -16.23 6.63
N ASN A 31 -1.61 -15.79 7.43
CA ASN A 31 -1.88 -16.45 8.72
C ASN A 31 -2.57 -17.81 8.55
N GLU A 32 -3.30 -18.01 7.44
CA GLU A 32 -4.00 -19.27 7.13
C GLU A 32 -3.13 -20.25 6.32
N TYR A 33 -2.21 -19.76 5.50
CA TYR A 33 -1.43 -20.57 4.57
C TYR A 33 0.08 -20.46 4.84
N ASP A 34 0.80 -21.59 4.71
CA ASP A 34 2.26 -21.63 4.87
C ASP A 34 2.95 -21.02 3.64
N THR A 35 2.97 -19.69 3.63
CA THR A 35 3.49 -18.84 2.55
C THR A 35 4.98 -18.50 2.73
N GLY A 36 5.56 -18.86 3.88
CA GLY A 36 6.95 -18.63 4.23
C GLY A 36 7.39 -17.15 4.22
N PHE A 37 8.70 -16.92 4.15
CA PHE A 37 9.31 -15.58 4.18
C PHE A 37 8.80 -14.66 3.06
N PHE A 38 8.61 -15.19 1.85
CA PHE A 38 8.17 -14.41 0.70
C PHE A 38 6.75 -13.85 0.87
N GLY A 39 5.83 -14.61 1.48
CA GLY A 39 4.49 -14.11 1.80
C GLY A 39 4.56 -12.90 2.73
N GLY A 40 5.26 -13.05 3.86
CA GLY A 40 5.45 -11.97 4.83
C GLY A 40 6.09 -10.72 4.23
N PHE A 41 7.11 -10.90 3.38
CA PHE A 41 7.81 -9.80 2.71
C PHE A 41 6.89 -9.01 1.75
N ILE A 42 6.14 -9.71 0.89
CA ILE A 42 5.22 -9.08 -0.07
C ILE A 42 4.12 -8.31 0.66
N THR A 43 3.59 -8.88 1.74
CA THR A 43 2.56 -8.23 2.55
C THR A 43 3.07 -7.01 3.30
N GLY A 44 4.29 -7.09 3.84
CA GLY A 44 4.95 -5.92 4.44
C GLY A 44 5.11 -4.77 3.45
N ILE A 45 5.50 -5.06 2.21
CA ILE A 45 5.60 -4.05 1.14
C ILE A 45 4.24 -3.46 0.82
N LEU A 46 3.20 -4.29 0.64
CA LEU A 46 1.85 -3.82 0.33
C LEU A 46 1.30 -2.88 1.41
N ILE A 47 1.42 -3.27 2.68
CA ILE A 47 0.97 -2.45 3.81
C ILE A 47 1.80 -1.17 3.91
N GLY A 48 3.13 -1.26 3.79
CA GLY A 48 4.03 -0.11 3.87
C GLY A 48 3.81 0.91 2.75
N VAL A 49 3.63 0.45 1.50
CA VAL A 49 3.33 1.31 0.35
C VAL A 49 1.93 1.90 0.45
N GLY A 50 0.93 1.11 0.87
CA GLY A 50 -0.43 1.59 1.09
C GLY A 50 -0.48 2.70 2.13
N LEU A 51 0.13 2.48 3.30
CA LEU A 51 0.26 3.50 4.34
C LEU A 51 1.04 4.70 3.86
N GLY A 52 2.17 4.51 3.17
CA GLY A 52 2.94 5.60 2.59
C GLY A 52 2.12 6.46 1.65
N LEU A 53 1.34 5.87 0.75
CA LEU A 53 0.50 6.61 -0.21
C LEU A 53 -0.65 7.37 0.46
N VAL A 54 -1.23 6.81 1.52
CA VAL A 54 -2.29 7.44 2.33
C VAL A 54 -1.72 8.58 3.18
N VAL A 55 -0.64 8.33 3.92
CA VAL A 55 -0.06 9.26 4.90
C VAL A 55 0.73 10.39 4.24
N THR A 56 1.39 10.15 3.10
CA THR A 56 2.22 11.16 2.43
C THR A 56 1.35 12.18 1.68
N HIS A 57 0.38 12.81 2.34
CA HIS A 57 -0.46 13.90 1.84
C HIS A 57 0.44 14.98 1.18
N LYS A 58 0.06 15.37 -0.05
CA LYS A 58 0.74 16.46 -0.76
C LYS A 58 0.51 17.74 0.04
N LYS A 59 1.49 18.20 0.83
CA LYS A 59 1.49 19.56 1.36
C LYS A 59 1.42 20.50 0.15
N LYS A 60 0.28 21.16 -0.04
CA LYS A 60 0.19 22.34 -0.90
C LYS A 60 1.10 23.38 -0.28
N GLU A 61 2.25 23.61 -0.90
CA GLU A 61 2.77 24.97 -1.03
C GLU A 61 1.98 25.66 -2.16
#